data_AF-A0A239G430-F1
#
_entry.id   AF-A0A239G430-F1
#
_cell.length_a   1.000
_cell.length_b   1.000
_cell.length_c   1.000
_cell.angle_alpha   90.00
_cell.angle_beta   90.00
_cell.angle_gamma   90.00
#
_symmetry.space_group_name_H-M   'P 1'
#
loop_
_entity.id
_entity.type
_entity.pdbx_description
1 polymer ?
#
loop_
_entity_poly.entity_id
_entity_poly.type
_entity_poly.pdbx_seq_one_letter_code
_entity_poly.pdbx_strand_id
1 'polypeptide(L)'
;MMNAMQMPMNANPMMPMMGMPMMMATLQCEMQDDGMMCKMMPAMGMDAAMFRNNAEMMAMMMNCGMPMMMHCGNMSMMCMSQTGMAMMPMMGMMNMMPMMMGMPMPSMKCMMECSMQGDAMMCKMMPMQGMNMEMFKNCCMLMNKMMECGMPMMMSCNGMPMMCCTC
;
A
#
# COMPACT_ATOMS: atom_id res chain seq x y z
N MET A 1 37.30 31.49 27.04
CA MET A 1 37.30 30.06 26.63
C MET A 1 36.19 29.39 27.41
N MET A 2 35.04 29.16 26.76
CA MET A 2 33.84 28.61 27.41
C MET A 2 33.86 27.08 27.36
N ASN A 3 33.49 26.52 28.50
CA ASN A 3 33.52 25.13 28.90
C ASN A 3 32.45 24.33 28.14
N ALA A 4 32.87 23.52 27.16
CA ALA A 4 31.97 22.62 26.45
C ALA A 4 31.83 21.33 27.24
N MET A 5 30.71 21.21 27.97
CA MET A 5 30.22 19.95 28.52
C MET A 5 30.23 18.89 27.43
N GLN A 6 31.11 17.89 27.59
CA GLN A 6 31.04 16.64 26.84
C GLN A 6 29.77 15.91 27.29
N MET A 7 28.69 16.13 26.57
CA MET A 7 27.54 15.23 26.64
C MET A 7 27.98 13.89 26.03
N PRO A 8 27.86 12.76 26.75
CA PRO A 8 28.07 11.46 26.15
C PRO A 8 27.03 11.31 25.06
N MET A 9 27.49 11.38 23.81
CA MET A 9 26.72 10.94 22.65
C MET A 9 26.33 9.50 22.93
N ASN A 10 25.10 9.33 23.43
CA ASN A 10 24.47 8.04 23.49
C ASN A 10 24.39 7.57 22.04
N ALA A 11 25.37 6.75 21.66
CA ALA A 11 25.37 5.94 20.47
C ALA A 11 24.28 4.89 20.65
N ASN A 12 23.02 5.35 20.66
CA ASN A 12 21.92 4.50 20.33
C ASN A 12 22.03 4.37 18.82
N PRO A 13 22.51 3.24 18.27
CA PRO A 13 22.35 3.01 16.84
C PRO A 13 20.87 3.24 16.58
N MET A 14 20.55 4.15 15.66
CA MET A 14 19.20 4.31 15.14
C MET A 14 18.64 2.91 15.01
N MET A 15 17.67 2.57 15.88
CA MET A 15 17.04 1.26 15.86
C MET A 15 16.72 1.02 14.39
N PRO A 16 17.33 0.03 13.72
CA PRO A 16 16.96 -0.25 12.36
C PRO A 16 15.47 -0.52 12.48
N MET A 17 14.65 0.36 11.88
CA MET A 17 13.24 0.10 11.71
C MET A 17 13.18 -1.35 11.26
N MET A 18 12.72 -2.25 12.14
CA MET A 18 12.71 -3.68 11.86
C MET A 18 11.94 -3.79 10.55
N GLY A 19 12.69 -4.01 9.47
CA GLY A 19 12.15 -4.05 8.13
C GLY A 19 11.19 -5.22 8.13
N MET A 20 9.89 -4.91 8.16
CA MET A 20 8.89 -5.94 7.95
C MET A 20 9.27 -6.59 6.62
N PRO A 21 9.48 -7.92 6.60
CA PRO A 21 9.95 -8.60 5.41
C PRO A 21 8.91 -8.36 4.31
N MET A 22 9.35 -7.68 3.24
CA MET A 22 8.54 -7.46 2.05
C MET A 22 8.06 -8.83 1.56
N MET A 23 6.75 -9.04 1.55
CA MET A 23 6.17 -10.31 1.15
C MET A 23 6.13 -10.40 -0.38
N MET A 24 6.61 -11.50 -0.95
CA MET A 24 6.46 -11.77 -2.38
C MET A 24 5.13 -12.49 -2.64
N ALA A 25 4.33 -11.98 -3.58
CA ALA A 25 3.04 -12.53 -3.97
C ALA A 25 2.89 -12.55 -5.50
N THR A 26 1.98 -13.37 -6.00
CA THR A 26 1.44 -13.26 -7.36
C THR A 26 0.12 -12.49 -7.29
N LEU A 27 -0.14 -11.62 -8.26
CA LEU A 27 -1.33 -10.78 -8.33
C LEU A 27 -2.00 -10.94 -9.70
N GLN A 28 -3.28 -11.33 -9.68
CA GLN A 28 -4.12 -11.43 -10.86
C GLN A 28 -5.28 -10.46 -10.70
N CYS A 29 -5.48 -9.55 -11.66
CA CYS A 29 -6.54 -8.54 -11.57
C CYS A 29 -7.49 -8.62 -12.76
N GLU A 30 -8.78 -8.69 -12.46
CA GLU A 30 -9.88 -8.75 -13.43
C GLU A 30 -10.77 -7.51 -13.29
N MET A 31 -11.11 -6.91 -14.41
CA MET A 31 -12.04 -5.78 -14.44
C MET A 31 -13.48 -6.28 -14.24
N GLN A 32 -14.21 -5.65 -13.33
CA GLN A 32 -15.63 -5.88 -13.06
C GLN A 32 -16.43 -4.61 -13.38
N ASP A 33 -17.76 -4.69 -13.28
CA ASP A 33 -18.64 -3.56 -13.60
C ASP A 33 -18.47 -2.38 -12.63
N ASP A 34 -18.21 -2.69 -11.35
CA ASP A 34 -18.15 -1.72 -10.25
C ASP A 34 -16.73 -1.45 -9.74
N GLY A 35 -15.71 -2.05 -10.36
CA GLY A 35 -14.33 -1.93 -9.92
C GLY A 35 -13.40 -2.93 -10.59
N MET A 36 -12.20 -3.08 -10.04
CA MET A 36 -11.26 -4.13 -10.42
C MET A 36 -11.08 -5.07 -9.22
N MET A 37 -11.22 -6.37 -9.46
CA MET A 37 -10.99 -7.39 -8.46
C MET A 37 -9.59 -7.97 -8.65
N CYS A 38 -8.79 -7.91 -7.61
CA CYS A 38 -7.44 -8.45 -7.60
C CYS A 38 -7.34 -9.62 -6.63
N LYS A 39 -6.82 -10.74 -7.11
CA LYS A 39 -6.50 -11.93 -6.35
C LYS A 39 -5.00 -12.00 -6.10
N MET A 40 -4.61 -12.04 -4.83
CA MET A 40 -3.24 -12.23 -4.41
C MET A 40 -3.04 -13.62 -3.82
N MET A 41 -1.93 -14.26 -4.18
CA MET A 41 -1.50 -15.55 -3.64
C MET A 41 -0.01 -15.47 -3.28
N PRO A 42 0.49 -16.28 -2.33
CA PRO A 42 1.92 -16.34 -2.03
C PRO A 42 2.72 -16.70 -3.28
N ALA A 43 3.88 -16.06 -3.46
CA ALA A 43 4.83 -16.48 -4.49
C ALA A 43 5.36 -17.89 -4.19
N MET A 44 5.82 -18.60 -5.22
CA MET A 44 6.37 -19.95 -5.06
C MET A 44 7.51 -19.97 -4.02
N GLY A 45 7.43 -20.86 -3.04
CA GLY A 45 8.42 -20.98 -1.97
C GLY A 45 8.16 -20.08 -0.75
N MET A 46 7.12 -19.26 -0.76
CA MET A 46 6.65 -18.53 0.42
C MET A 46 5.73 -19.40 1.27
N ASP A 47 5.87 -19.29 2.60
CA ASP A 47 5.01 -20.00 3.55
C ASP A 47 3.58 -19.43 3.55
N ALA A 48 2.58 -20.31 3.41
CA ALA A 48 1.17 -19.90 3.31
C ALA A 48 0.62 -19.30 4.61
N ALA A 49 1.11 -19.75 5.78
CA ALA A 49 0.69 -19.18 7.06
C ALA A 49 1.28 -17.78 7.25
N MET A 50 2.54 -17.57 6.85
CA MET A 50 3.16 -16.26 6.80
C MET A 50 2.43 -15.32 5.82
N PHE A 51 2.02 -15.82 4.65
CA PHE A 51 1.19 -15.05 3.72
C PHE A 51 -0.11 -14.59 4.37
N ARG A 52 -0.86 -15.52 4.96
CA ARG A 52 -2.13 -15.24 5.64
C ARG A 52 -1.97 -14.19 6.74
N ASN A 53 -0.98 -14.33 7.61
CA ASN A 53 -0.73 -13.38 8.69
C ASN A 53 -0.47 -11.95 8.17
N ASN A 54 0.34 -11.82 7.12
CA ASN A 54 0.64 -10.52 6.52
C ASN A 54 -0.55 -9.94 5.75
N ALA A 55 -1.34 -10.79 5.08
CA ALA A 55 -2.57 -10.38 4.39
C ALA A 55 -3.65 -9.89 5.39
N GLU A 56 -3.82 -10.59 6.51
CA GLU A 56 -4.68 -10.16 7.62
C GLU A 56 -4.20 -8.84 8.23
N MET A 57 -2.89 -8.70 8.43
CA MET A 57 -2.30 -7.45 8.89
C MET A 57 -2.56 -6.29 7.92
N MET A 58 -2.42 -6.51 6.61
CA MET A 58 -2.72 -5.50 5.59
C MET A 58 -4.21 -5.12 5.62
N ALA A 59 -5.12 -6.10 5.66
CA ALA A 59 -6.55 -5.83 5.78
C ALA A 59 -6.88 -5.04 7.05
N MET A 60 -6.26 -5.39 8.19
CA MET A 60 -6.40 -4.67 9.45
C MET A 60 -5.91 -3.22 9.34
N MET A 61 -4.71 -3.00 8.79
CA MET A 61 -4.15 -1.65 8.62
C MET A 61 -5.04 -0.77 7.74
N MET A 62 -5.57 -1.33 6.65
CA MET A 62 -6.53 -0.64 5.79
C MET A 62 -7.82 -0.30 6.55
N ASN A 63 -8.35 -1.23 7.34
CA ASN A 63 -9.55 -1.00 8.15
C ASN A 63 -9.32 0.03 9.27
N CYS A 64 -8.08 0.15 9.77
CA CYS A 64 -7.64 1.21 10.67
C CYS A 64 -7.46 2.57 9.97
N GLY A 65 -7.75 2.65 8.68
CA GLY A 65 -7.74 3.89 7.90
C GLY A 65 -6.37 4.31 7.39
N MET A 66 -5.39 3.42 7.43
CA MET A 66 -4.07 3.70 6.87
C MET A 66 -4.12 3.64 5.33
N PRO A 67 -3.53 4.61 4.62
CA PRO A 67 -3.45 4.58 3.18
C PRO A 67 -2.42 3.54 2.71
N MET A 68 -2.82 2.74 1.73
CA MET A 68 -1.97 1.83 0.99
C MET A 68 -1.48 2.53 -0.27
N MET A 69 -0.18 2.51 -0.52
CA MET A 69 0.45 3.03 -1.73
C MET A 69 0.87 1.86 -2.61
N MET A 70 0.35 1.82 -3.84
CA MET A 70 0.70 0.84 -4.87
C MET A 70 1.56 1.50 -5.93
N HIS A 71 2.75 0.96 -6.14
CA HIS A 71 3.72 1.46 -7.12
C HIS A 71 3.98 0.39 -8.17
N CYS A 72 3.87 0.75 -9.44
CA CYS A 72 4.24 -0.12 -10.55
C CYS A 72 5.01 0.72 -11.57
N GLY A 73 6.33 0.54 -11.66
CA GLY A 73 7.20 1.45 -12.42
C GLY A 73 7.05 2.91 -11.95
N ASN A 74 6.65 3.80 -12.86
CA ASN A 74 6.43 5.22 -12.55
C ASN A 74 5.01 5.54 -12.08
N MET A 75 4.12 4.55 -12.01
CA MET A 75 2.76 4.74 -11.52
C MET A 75 2.72 4.62 -10.01
N SER A 76 2.06 5.57 -9.36
CA SER A 76 1.85 5.60 -7.90
C SER A 76 0.38 5.83 -7.61
N MET A 77 -0.24 4.89 -6.92
CA MET A 77 -1.66 4.91 -6.62
C MET A 77 -1.87 4.79 -5.13
N MET A 78 -2.55 5.77 -4.56
CA MET A 78 -2.99 5.78 -3.17
C MET A 78 -4.36 5.10 -3.06
N CYS A 79 -4.42 4.03 -2.30
CA CYS A 79 -5.60 3.26 -2.01
C CYS A 79 -6.01 3.49 -0.55
N MET A 80 -7.28 3.74 -0.31
CA MET A 80 -7.82 3.88 1.04
C MET A 80 -9.06 3.01 1.21
N SER A 81 -9.26 2.45 2.41
CA SER A 81 -10.53 1.82 2.73
C SER A 81 -11.64 2.87 2.87
N GLN A 82 -12.90 2.45 2.76
CA GLN A 82 -14.04 3.31 3.05
C GLN A 82 -13.95 3.90 4.46
N THR A 83 -13.49 3.12 5.43
CA THR A 83 -13.29 3.54 6.82
C THR A 83 -12.20 4.61 6.93
N GLY A 84 -11.07 4.44 6.24
CA GLY A 84 -10.00 5.45 6.19
C GLY A 84 -10.45 6.76 5.55
N MET A 85 -11.26 6.67 4.50
CA MET A 85 -11.89 7.82 3.88
C MET A 85 -12.82 8.58 4.84
N ALA A 86 -13.58 7.87 5.67
CA ALA A 86 -14.44 8.48 6.68
C ALA A 86 -13.65 9.10 7.86
N MET A 87 -12.44 8.61 8.15
CA MET A 87 -11.57 9.12 9.21
C MET A 87 -10.62 10.25 8.74
N MET A 88 -10.47 10.47 7.44
CA MET A 88 -9.69 11.57 6.86
C MET A 88 -10.04 12.97 7.43
N PRO A 89 -11.32 13.34 7.63
CA PRO A 89 -11.67 14.62 8.23
C PRO A 89 -11.18 14.77 9.68
N MET A 90 -11.05 13.66 10.42
CA MET A 90 -10.63 13.65 11.83
C MET A 90 -9.10 13.68 11.99
N MET A 91 -8.37 13.04 11.06
CA MET A 91 -6.91 13.13 10.96
C MET A 91 -6.41 14.44 10.32
N GLY A 92 -7.34 15.22 9.73
CA GLY A 92 -7.09 16.50 9.08
C GLY A 92 -6.64 17.65 9.99
N MET A 93 -6.56 17.45 11.32
CA MET A 93 -6.13 18.52 12.24
C MET A 93 -4.85 18.25 13.05
N MET A 94 -4.38 17.00 13.16
CA MET A 94 -3.33 16.67 14.15
C MET A 94 -2.00 16.15 13.61
N ASN A 95 -1.84 15.80 12.32
CA ASN A 95 -0.52 15.30 11.87
C ASN A 95 -0.22 15.33 10.35
N MET A 96 -0.98 16.06 9.52
CA MET A 96 -0.76 16.12 8.06
C MET A 96 0.30 17.16 7.63
N MET A 97 1.15 17.62 8.54
CA MET A 97 2.26 18.54 8.30
C MET A 97 3.43 18.10 9.21
N PRO A 98 4.44 17.35 8.72
CA PRO A 98 5.32 17.72 7.60
C PRO A 98 5.83 16.53 6.73
N MET A 99 5.05 15.46 6.55
CA MET A 99 5.47 14.30 5.72
C MET A 99 5.25 14.49 4.20
N MET A 100 4.86 15.69 3.76
CA MET A 100 4.62 16.06 2.36
C MET A 100 5.80 16.76 1.67
N MET A 101 7.01 16.73 2.24
CA MET A 101 8.21 17.38 1.67
C MET A 101 9.15 16.38 0.97
N GLY A 102 8.66 15.71 -0.08
CA GLY A 102 9.54 14.98 -1.00
C GLY A 102 9.02 13.69 -1.62
N MET A 103 7.83 13.22 -1.22
CA MET A 103 7.20 12.08 -1.88
C MET A 103 6.47 12.54 -3.15
N PRO A 104 6.72 11.93 -4.32
CA PRO A 104 5.98 12.25 -5.54
C PRO A 104 4.50 12.08 -5.26
N MET A 105 3.72 13.14 -5.52
CA MET A 105 2.27 13.12 -5.37
C MET A 105 1.71 11.85 -6.05
N PRO A 106 0.88 11.05 -5.34
CA PRO A 106 0.24 9.90 -5.94
C PRO A 106 -0.51 10.37 -7.18
N SER A 107 -0.21 9.78 -8.34
CA SER A 107 -0.89 10.15 -9.58
C SER A 107 -2.38 9.79 -9.52
N MET A 108 -2.78 8.93 -8.60
CA MET A 108 -4.16 8.44 -8.46
C MET A 108 -4.58 8.14 -7.03
N LYS A 109 -5.88 8.31 -6.76
CA LYS A 109 -6.54 7.92 -5.50
C LYS A 109 -7.71 6.99 -5.80
N CYS A 110 -7.76 5.82 -5.16
CA CYS A 110 -8.86 4.86 -5.32
C CYS A 110 -9.26 4.26 -3.96
N MET A 111 -10.47 3.70 -3.92
CA MET A 111 -10.93 2.93 -2.78
C MET A 111 -10.43 1.50 -2.94
N MET A 112 -9.96 0.87 -1.86
CA MET A 112 -9.60 -0.54 -1.88
C MET A 112 -10.13 -1.23 -0.63
N GLU A 113 -10.75 -2.38 -0.82
CA GLU A 113 -11.23 -3.26 0.24
C GLU A 113 -10.61 -4.63 0.06
N CYS A 114 -10.01 -5.16 1.11
CA CYS A 114 -9.33 -6.45 1.04
C CYS A 114 -9.86 -7.41 2.08
N SER A 115 -10.00 -8.67 1.68
CA SER A 115 -10.45 -9.76 2.55
C SER A 115 -9.72 -11.05 2.20
N MET A 116 -9.55 -11.92 3.20
CA MET A 116 -9.06 -13.27 2.97
C MET A 116 -10.19 -14.17 2.49
N GLN A 117 -9.99 -14.85 1.38
CA GLN A 117 -10.90 -15.87 0.86
C GLN A 117 -10.12 -17.16 0.63
N GLY A 118 -10.23 -18.09 1.58
CA GLY A 118 -9.42 -19.30 1.59
C GLY A 118 -7.93 -18.95 1.74
N ASP A 119 -7.12 -19.36 0.76
CA ASP A 119 -5.67 -19.13 0.74
C ASP A 119 -5.24 -17.93 -0.13
N ALA A 120 -6.23 -17.19 -0.66
CA ALA A 120 -5.98 -15.99 -1.43
C ALA A 120 -6.50 -14.75 -0.69
N MET A 121 -5.82 -13.63 -0.89
CA MET A 121 -6.32 -12.32 -0.48
C MET A 121 -7.01 -11.68 -1.69
N MET A 122 -8.29 -11.36 -1.55
CA MET A 122 -9.09 -10.70 -2.56
C MET A 122 -9.18 -9.22 -2.22
N CYS A 123 -8.68 -8.35 -3.11
CA CYS A 123 -8.77 -6.91 -2.99
C CYS A 123 -9.63 -6.33 -4.12
N LYS A 124 -10.74 -5.71 -3.74
CA LYS A 124 -11.59 -4.96 -4.66
C LYS A 124 -11.15 -3.51 -4.67
N MET A 125 -10.82 -3.00 -5.84
CA MET A 125 -10.51 -1.60 -6.07
C MET A 125 -11.68 -0.91 -6.75
N MET A 126 -12.04 0.29 -6.30
CA MET A 126 -13.16 1.07 -6.80
C MET A 126 -12.75 2.54 -6.98
N PRO A 127 -13.41 3.30 -7.86
CA PRO A 127 -13.14 4.72 -7.96
C PRO A 127 -13.50 5.46 -6.67
N MET A 128 -12.69 6.46 -6.31
CA MET A 128 -13.04 7.41 -5.26
C MET A 128 -13.96 8.52 -5.77
N GLN A 129 -14.66 9.18 -4.85
CA GLN A 129 -15.44 10.39 -5.18
C GLN A 129 -14.57 11.39 -5.94
N GLY A 130 -15.09 11.87 -7.08
CA GLY A 130 -14.39 12.79 -7.99
C GLY A 130 -13.63 12.11 -9.14
N MET A 131 -13.54 10.78 -9.17
CA MET A 131 -13.01 10.02 -10.30
C MET A 131 -14.13 9.24 -11.00
N ASN A 132 -14.31 9.44 -12.30
CA ASN A 132 -15.28 8.66 -13.05
C ASN A 132 -14.78 7.23 -13.32
N MET A 133 -15.70 6.31 -13.60
CA MET A 133 -15.39 4.90 -13.81
C MET A 133 -14.51 4.66 -15.04
N GLU A 134 -14.63 5.47 -16.08
CA GLU A 134 -13.82 5.34 -17.30
C GLU A 134 -12.35 5.65 -17.05
N MET A 135 -12.05 6.74 -16.35
CA MET A 135 -10.71 7.09 -15.90
C MET A 135 -10.12 6.00 -15.01
N PHE A 136 -10.92 5.48 -14.07
CA PHE A 136 -10.48 4.37 -13.23
C PHE A 136 -10.12 3.13 -14.05
N LYS A 137 -11.00 2.72 -14.98
CA LYS A 137 -10.77 1.58 -15.88
C LYS A 137 -9.49 1.76 -16.70
N ASN A 138 -9.26 2.95 -17.26
CA ASN A 138 -8.04 3.25 -18.03
C ASN A 138 -6.77 3.05 -17.20
N CYS A 139 -6.81 3.40 -15.93
CA CYS A 139 -5.64 3.28 -15.07
C CYS A 139 -5.41 1.86 -14.56
N CYS A 140 -6.47 1.12 -14.26
CA CYS A 140 -6.39 -0.32 -14.03
C CYS A 140 -5.84 -1.07 -15.24
N MET A 141 -6.23 -0.67 -16.46
CA MET A 141 -5.65 -1.24 -17.70
C MET A 141 -4.16 -0.91 -17.83
N LEU A 142 -3.74 0.33 -17.49
CA LEU A 142 -2.34 0.70 -17.47
C LEU A 142 -1.55 -0.14 -16.44
N MET A 143 -2.14 -0.38 -15.29
CA MET A 143 -1.58 -1.22 -14.23
C MET A 143 -1.35 -2.64 -14.70
N ASN A 144 -2.37 -3.28 -15.27
CA ASN A 144 -2.22 -4.63 -15.83
C ASN A 144 -1.15 -4.67 -16.92
N LYS A 145 -1.12 -3.70 -17.84
CA LYS A 145 -0.07 -3.62 -18.88
C LYS A 145 1.34 -3.49 -18.31
N MET A 146 1.53 -2.68 -17.27
CA MET A 146 2.86 -2.55 -16.65
C MET A 146 3.30 -3.85 -15.98
N MET A 147 2.37 -4.55 -15.33
CA MET A 147 2.62 -5.86 -14.74
C MET A 147 2.91 -6.92 -15.81
N GLU A 148 2.18 -6.93 -16.92
CA GLU A 148 2.44 -7.79 -18.09
C GLU A 148 3.84 -7.53 -18.68
N CYS A 149 4.33 -6.29 -18.63
CA CYS A 149 5.70 -5.93 -18.97
C CYS A 149 6.75 -6.38 -17.92
N GLY A 150 6.36 -7.17 -16.92
CA GLY A 150 7.25 -7.71 -15.89
C GLY A 150 7.62 -6.72 -14.79
N MET A 151 6.96 -5.56 -14.70
CA MET A 151 7.19 -4.62 -13.61
C MET A 151 6.54 -5.15 -12.34
N PRO A 152 7.28 -5.34 -11.23
CA PRO A 152 6.69 -5.72 -9.97
C PRO A 152 5.83 -4.58 -9.43
N MET A 153 4.71 -4.94 -8.85
CA MET A 153 3.87 -4.01 -8.11
C MET A 153 4.26 -4.02 -6.64
N MET A 154 4.77 -2.89 -6.17
CA MET A 154 5.16 -2.66 -4.80
C MET A 154 4.00 -2.04 -4.02
N MET A 155 3.55 -2.71 -2.96
CA MET A 155 2.56 -2.19 -2.03
C MET A 155 3.24 -1.77 -0.73
N SER A 156 2.96 -0.56 -0.27
CA SER A 156 3.41 -0.04 1.03
C SER A 156 2.24 0.51 1.83
N CYS A 157 2.27 0.37 3.15
CA CYS A 157 1.30 0.96 4.06
C CYS A 157 1.98 2.06 4.85
N ASN A 158 1.49 3.30 4.79
CA ASN A 158 2.09 4.43 5.51
C ASN A 158 3.63 4.58 5.28
N GLY A 159 4.09 4.31 4.05
CA GLY A 159 5.51 4.38 3.67
C GLY A 159 6.35 3.15 4.04
N MET A 160 5.77 2.14 4.69
CA MET A 160 6.45 0.87 4.98
C MET A 160 6.17 -0.15 3.86
N PRO A 161 7.19 -0.70 3.18
CA PRO A 161 6.98 -1.78 2.20
C PRO A 161 6.31 -2.98 2.85
N MET A 162 5.22 -3.44 2.25
CA MET A 162 4.41 -4.56 2.76
C MET A 162 4.46 -5.75 1.81
N MET A 163 4.30 -5.52 0.52
CA MET A 163 4.18 -6.58 -0.48
C MET A 163 4.84 -6.18 -1.80
N CYS A 164 5.39 -7.17 -2.50
CA CYS A 164 5.85 -7.09 -3.87
C CYS A 164 5.13 -8.17 -4.67
N CYS A 165 4.29 -7.73 -5.59
CA CYS A 165 3.44 -8.57 -6.41
C CYS A 165 4.00 -8.67 -7.83
N THR A 166 4.12 -9.88 -8.35
CA THR A 166 4.37 -10.13 -9.77
C THR A 166 3.12 -10.72 -10.44
N CYS A 167 3.13 -10.83 -11.77
CA CYS A 167 2.14 -11.66 -12.48
C CYS A 167 2.25 -13.13 -12.05
#